data_AF-A0A932D4J0-F1
#
_entry.id   AF-A0A932D4J0-F1
#
_cell.length_a   1.000
_cell.length_b   1.000
_cell.length_c   1.000
_cell.angle_alpha   90.00
_cell.angle_beta   90.00
_cell.angle_gamma   90.00
#
_symmetry.space_group_name_H-M   'P 1'
#
loop_
_entity.id
_entity.type
_entity.pdbx_description
1 polymer ?
#
loop_
_entity_poly.entity_id
_entity_poly.type
_entity_poly.pdbx_seq_one_letter_code
_entity_poly.pdbx_strand_id
1 'polypeptide(L)' 'MLDEETLAQMNGRYVCPPDAGPAWRAAMEAGIDMSLIEHALTLTPEERLAEHQQVIDFLLSIQGAGLAHAAE' A
#
# COMPACT_ATOMS: atom_id res chain seq x y z
N MET A 1 8.54 15.46 -23.99
CA MET A 1 8.36 14.01 -23.76
C MET A 1 8.51 13.77 -22.28
N LEU A 2 7.65 12.94 -21.69
CA LEU A 2 7.83 12.49 -20.31
C LEU A 2 8.96 11.44 -20.30
N ASP A 3 9.83 11.48 -19.30
CA ASP A 3 10.85 10.44 -19.11
C ASP A 3 10.24 9.13 -18.58
N GLU A 4 10.99 8.04 -18.72
CA GLU A 4 10.56 6.71 -18.30
C GLU A 4 10.26 6.63 -16.81
N GLU A 5 10.96 7.42 -15.99
CA GLU A 5 10.80 7.45 -14.54
C GLU A 5 9.47 8.07 -14.14
N THR A 6 9.11 9.20 -14.75
CA THR A 6 7.83 9.89 -14.56
C THR A 6 6.67 9.01 -15.05
N LEU A 7 6.82 8.33 -16.18
CA LEU A 7 5.83 7.37 -16.69
C LEU A 7 5.66 6.16 -15.76
N ALA A 8 6.75 5.64 -15.17
CA ALA A 8 6.69 4.54 -14.23
C ALA A 8 5.99 4.94 -12.92
N GLN A 9 6.27 6.14 -12.40
CA GLN A 9 5.56 6.69 -11.23
C GLN A 9 4.06 6.85 -11.48
N MET A 10 3.69 7.39 -12.65
CA MET A 10 2.28 7.52 -13.04
C MET A 10 1.56 6.16 -13.14
N ASN A 11 2.29 5.10 -13.48
CA ASN A 11 1.78 3.73 -13.54
C ASN A 11 1.84 2.99 -12.19
N GLY A 12 2.10 3.71 -11.09
CA GLY A 12 2.10 3.15 -9.74
C GLY A 12 3.37 2.38 -9.37
N ARG A 13 4.45 2.49 -10.15
CA ARG A 13 5.73 1.89 -9.78
C ARG A 13 6.36 2.73 -8.67
N TYR A 14 6.60 2.09 -7.52
CA TYR A 14 7.35 2.69 -6.43
C TYR A 14 8.78 3.05 -6.90
N VAL A 15 9.20 4.29 -6.66
CA VAL A 15 10.53 4.80 -7.01
C VAL A 15 11.40 4.85 -5.75
N CYS A 16 12.57 4.23 -5.84
CA CYS A 16 13.50 4.16 -4.73
C CYS A 16 14.01 5.56 -4.37
N PRO A 17 13.85 6.00 -3.11
CA PRO A 17 14.44 7.26 -2.65
C PRO A 17 15.96 7.27 -2.87
N PRO A 18 16.56 8.40 -3.27
CA PRO A 18 17.99 8.47 -3.53
C PRO A 18 18.84 8.19 -2.28
N ASP A 19 18.30 8.50 -1.10
CA ASP A 19 18.89 8.29 0.23
C ASP A 19 18.52 6.94 0.86
N ALA A 20 17.80 6.07 0.14
CA ALA A 20 17.42 4.76 0.62
C ALA A 20 18.64 3.91 1.03
N GLY A 21 18.60 3.40 2.27
CA GLY A 21 19.61 2.53 2.83
C GLY A 21 19.66 1.13 2.16
N PRO A 22 20.68 0.33 2.48
CA PRO A 22 20.91 -0.97 1.81
C PRO A 22 19.76 -1.97 2.00
N ALA A 23 19.13 -2.00 3.17
CA ALA A 23 17.98 -2.88 3.41
C ALA A 23 16.76 -2.50 2.55
N TRP A 24 16.53 -1.20 2.36
CA TRP A 24 15.43 -0.69 1.54
C TRP A 24 15.61 -1.05 0.06
N ARG A 25 16.83 -0.89 -0.46
CA ARG A 25 17.18 -1.29 -1.83
C ARG A 25 17.02 -2.79 -2.04
N ALA A 26 17.49 -3.62 -1.10
CA ALA A 26 17.34 -5.07 -1.18
C ALA A 26 15.85 -5.51 -1.19
N ALA A 27 15.00 -4.85 -0.40
CA ALA A 27 13.56 -5.12 -0.41
C ALA A 27 12.93 -4.79 -1.78
N MET A 28 13.30 -3.65 -2.37
CA MET A 28 12.85 -3.28 -3.71
C MET A 28 13.34 -4.22 -4.80
N GLU A 29 14.60 -4.67 -4.75
CA GLU A 29 15.15 -5.67 -5.68
C GLU A 29 14.40 -7.01 -5.58
N ALA A 30 13.89 -7.36 -4.39
CA ALA A 30 13.04 -8.51 -4.17
C ALA A 30 11.58 -8.32 -4.64
N GLY A 31 11.24 -7.15 -5.21
CA GLY A 31 9.90 -6.82 -5.68
C GLY A 31 8.93 -6.40 -4.58
N ILE A 32 9.42 -6.03 -3.40
CA ILE A 32 8.60 -5.51 -2.30
C ILE A 32 8.30 -4.03 -2.58
N ASP A 33 7.02 -3.70 -2.69
CA ASP A 33 6.55 -2.33 -2.75
C ASP A 33 6.62 -1.68 -1.36
N MET A 34 7.37 -0.59 -1.25
CA MET A 34 7.62 0.08 0.01
C MET A 34 6.64 1.22 0.29
N SER A 35 5.74 1.56 -0.65
CA SER A 35 4.78 2.66 -0.51
C SER A 35 3.91 2.55 0.74
N LEU A 36 3.45 1.33 1.05
CA LEU A 36 2.67 1.06 2.27
C LEU A 36 3.50 1.24 3.55
N ILE A 37 4.79 0.91 3.51
CA ILE A 37 5.70 1.07 4.65
C ILE A 37 5.97 2.57 4.87
N GLU A 38 6.25 3.33 3.81
CA GLU A 38 6.42 4.78 3.90
C GLU A 38 5.18 5.46 4.47
N HIS A 39 4.01 5.14 3.92
CA HIS A 39 2.73 5.65 4.43
C HIS A 39 2.58 5.35 5.92
N ALA A 40 2.74 4.08 6.31
CA ALA A 40 2.63 3.66 7.70
C ALA A 40 3.63 4.37 8.64
N LEU A 41 4.83 4.73 8.16
CA LEU A 41 5.83 5.45 8.95
C LEU A 41 5.47 6.92 9.18
N THR A 42 4.63 7.52 8.34
CA THR A 42 4.14 8.91 8.53
C THR A 42 3.05 9.04 9.59
N LEU A 43 2.43 7.91 9.97
CA LEU A 43 1.28 7.87 10.87
C LEU A 43 1.70 7.69 12.33
N THR A 44 0.92 8.29 13.23
CA THR A 44 0.93 7.93 14.65
C THR A 44 0.47 6.48 14.87
N PRO A 45 0.79 5.86 16.02
CA PRO A 45 0.23 4.56 16.37
C PRO A 45 -1.30 4.52 16.32
N GLU A 46 -1.97 5.57 16.79
CA GLU A 46 -3.42 5.69 16.82
C GLU A 46 -4.01 5.77 15.40
N GLU A 47 -3.41 6.55 14.51
CA GLU A 47 -3.83 6.62 13.11
C GLU A 47 -3.66 5.28 12.39
N ARG A 48 -2.55 4.56 12.65
CA ARG A 48 -2.36 3.21 12.10
C ARG A 48 -3.45 2.23 12.55
N LEU A 49 -3.82 2.27 13.83
CA LEU A 49 -4.90 1.45 14.36
C LEU A 49 -6.25 1.81 13.72
N ALA A 50 -6.50 3.11 13.52
CA ALA A 50 -7.72 3.59 12.88
C ALA A 50 -7.82 3.13 11.41
N GLU A 51 -6.76 3.29 10.62
CA GLU A 51 -6.72 2.79 9.24
C GLU A 51 -6.88 1.27 9.18
N HIS A 52 -6.22 0.54 10.08
CA HIS A 52 -6.35 -0.91 10.14
C HIS A 52 -7.79 -1.35 10.43
N GLN A 53 -8.46 -0.68 11.38
CA GLN A 53 -9.86 -0.96 11.70
C GLN A 53 -10.79 -0.65 10.51
N GLN A 54 -10.56 0.45 9.79
CA GLN A 54 -11.34 0.79 8.60
C GLN A 54 -11.25 -0.29 7.51
N VAL A 55 -10.06 -0.86 7.28
CA VAL A 55 -9.88 -1.97 6.33
C VAL A 55 -10.63 -3.21 6.79
N ILE A 56 -10.57 -3.55 8.08
CA ILE A 56 -11.33 -4.69 8.63
C ILE A 56 -12.83 -4.49 8.42
N ASP A 57 -13.36 -3.33 8.79
CA ASP A 57 -14.78 -3.02 8.67
C ASP A 57 -15.25 -3.10 7.21
N PHE A 58 -14.45 -2.59 6.28
CA PHE A 58 -14.69 -2.69 4.85
C PHE A 58 -14.75 -4.15 4.38
N LEU A 59 -13.78 -4.98 4.75
CA LEU A 59 -13.75 -6.39 4.34
C LEU A 59 -14.93 -7.19 4.92
N LEU A 60 -15.30 -6.93 6.17
CA LEU A 60 -16.48 -7.53 6.79
C LEU A 60 -17.77 -7.10 6.07
N SER A 61 -17.85 -5.84 5.61
CA SER A 61 -19.00 -5.38 4.84
C SER A 61 -19.14 -6.09 3.48
N ILE A 62 -18.03 -6.30 2.77
CA ILE A 62 -18.00 -7.05 1.50
C ILE A 62 -18.41 -8.50 1.74
N GLN A 63 -17.84 -9.14 2.77
CA GLN A 63 -18.17 -10.51 3.10
C GLN A 63 -19.66 -10.67 3.42
N GLY A 64 -20.21 -9.77 4.23
CA GLY A 64 -21.64 -9.76 4.56
C GLY A 64 -22.52 -9.62 3.31
N ALA A 65 -22.18 -8.72 2.40
CA ALA A 65 -22.89 -8.53 1.14
C ALA A 65 -22.81 -9.78 0.23
N GLY A 66 -21.64 -10.41 0.12
CA GLY A 66 -21.45 -11.63 -0.64
C GLY A 66 -22.28 -12.80 -0.11
N LEU A 67 -22.35 -12.97 1.22
CA LEU A 67 -23.17 -13.99 1.86
C LEU A 67 -24.67 -13.75 1.66
N ALA A 68 -25.13 -12.51 1.76
CA ALA A 68 -26.52 -12.16 1.52
C ALA A 68 -26.96 -12.50 0.08
N HIS A 69 -26.11 -12.19 -0.90
CA HIS A 69 -26.41 -12.45 -2.31
C HIS A 69 -26.30 -13.94 -2.69
N ALA A 70 -25.45 -14.72 -2.01
CA ALA A 70 -25.35 -16.17 -2.24
C ALA A 70 -26.52 -16.97 -1.67
N ALA A 71 -27.35 -16.36 -0.81
CA ALA A 71 -28.53 -16.98 -0.19
C ALA A 71 -29.83 -16.75 -0.99
N GLU A 72 -29.78 -16.01 -2.10
CA GLU A 72 -30.86 -15.79 -3.07
C GLU A 72 -30.84 -16.84 -4.20
#